data_AF-A0A7Z0PZU5-F1
#
_entry.id   AF-A0A7Z0PZU5-F1
#
_cell.length_a   1.000
_cell.length_b   1.000
_cell.length_c   1.000
_cell.angle_alpha   90.00
_cell.angle_beta   90.00
_cell.angle_gamma   90.00
#
_symmetry.space_group_name_H-M   'P 1'
#
loop_
_entity.id
_entity.type
_entity.pdbx_description
1 polymer ?
#
loop_
_entity_poly.entity_id
_entity_poly.type
_entity_poly.pdbx_seq_one_letter_code
_entity_poly.pdbx_strand_id
1 'polypeptide(L)'
;MSALRAVRGRLRQALDAHLVETNDNGFIPEGSPLEGYDASRAPGAYPLAEVLDVAGTAIRRKPGDLGRLVAAMGHPNEVVRYWGALGATMLDAHAAPATKTLVALLEHDPSVHVRIVAAEALARIGHTGNSVPWLADTLTGHGHHRVRLQAVGALRNVGPAALPVLPLVEQAAARDGDGQVRAKAAHTAAVLRGEQPDIR
;
A
#
# COMPACT_ATOMS: atom_id res chain seq x y z
N MET A 1 9.77 -8.90 34.50
CA MET A 1 9.81 -8.54 33.05
C MET A 1 10.07 -9.71 32.08
N SER A 2 10.47 -10.92 32.50
CA SER A 2 10.70 -12.06 31.58
C SER A 2 9.40 -12.81 31.21
N ALA A 3 8.50 -13.02 32.17
CA ALA A 3 7.24 -13.76 31.95
C ALA A 3 6.33 -13.10 30.89
N LEU A 4 6.15 -11.78 30.93
CA LEU A 4 5.35 -11.05 29.93
C LEU A 4 5.94 -11.15 28.52
N ARG A 5 7.29 -11.13 28.40
CA ARG A 5 7.96 -11.32 27.10
C ARG A 5 7.74 -12.73 26.56
N ALA A 6 7.79 -13.74 27.41
CA ALA A 6 7.53 -15.13 27.04
C ALA A 6 6.07 -15.33 26.59
N VAL A 7 5.09 -14.81 27.35
CA VAL A 7 3.67 -14.88 27.00
C VAL A 7 3.40 -14.19 25.65
N ARG A 8 3.93 -12.98 25.45
CA ARG A 8 3.82 -12.27 24.17
C ARG A 8 4.41 -13.08 23.01
N GLY A 9 5.56 -13.72 23.22
CA GLY A 9 6.19 -14.58 22.22
C GLY A 9 5.28 -15.75 21.82
N ARG A 10 4.75 -16.46 22.82
CA ARG A 10 3.83 -17.59 22.61
C ARG A 10 2.55 -17.18 21.88
N LEU A 11 1.94 -16.05 22.24
CA LEU A 11 0.72 -15.57 21.60
C LEU A 11 0.95 -15.15 20.14
N ARG A 12 2.09 -14.52 19.84
CA ARG A 12 2.47 -14.20 18.45
C ARG A 12 2.65 -15.46 17.61
N GLN A 13 3.39 -16.44 18.12
CA GLN A 13 3.60 -17.70 17.42
C GLN A 13 2.27 -18.45 17.17
N ALA A 14 1.37 -18.45 18.16
CA ALA A 14 0.05 -19.06 18.00
C ALA A 14 -0.80 -18.33 16.95
N LEU A 15 -0.75 -16.99 16.90
CA LEU A 15 -1.44 -16.20 15.89
C LEU A 15 -0.88 -16.48 14.49
N ASP A 16 0.44 -16.44 14.32
CA ASP A 16 1.08 -16.69 13.02
C ASP A 16 0.74 -18.10 12.51
N ALA A 17 0.76 -19.12 13.39
CA ALA A 17 0.35 -20.48 13.04
C ALA A 17 -1.12 -20.55 12.61
N HIS A 18 -2.02 -19.86 13.30
CA HIS A 18 -3.44 -19.85 12.97
C HIS A 18 -3.73 -19.14 11.63
N LEU A 19 -3.06 -18.02 11.36
CA LEU A 19 -3.18 -17.31 10.07
C LEU A 19 -2.75 -18.20 8.91
N VAL A 20 -1.64 -18.93 9.06
CA VAL A 20 -1.16 -19.89 8.06
C VAL A 20 -2.12 -21.07 7.90
N GLU A 21 -2.57 -21.67 9.00
CA GLU A 21 -3.51 -22.81 8.99
C GLU A 21 -4.82 -22.47 8.27
N THR A 22 -5.34 -21.27 8.49
CA THR A 22 -6.60 -20.82 7.89
C THR A 22 -6.44 -20.19 6.51
N ASN A 23 -5.20 -20.01 6.04
CA ASN A 23 -4.86 -19.29 4.81
C ASN A 23 -5.52 -17.90 4.76
N ASP A 24 -5.22 -17.09 5.78
CA ASP A 24 -5.78 -15.75 5.96
C ASP A 24 -5.39 -14.81 4.82
N ASN A 25 -6.41 -14.37 4.06
CA ASN A 25 -6.23 -13.56 2.86
C ASN A 25 -6.23 -12.05 3.12
N GLY A 26 -6.25 -11.61 4.38
CA GLY A 26 -6.22 -10.19 4.76
C GLY A 26 -4.90 -9.49 4.44
N PHE A 27 -3.89 -10.23 4.00
CA PHE A 27 -2.61 -9.70 3.53
C PHE A 27 -2.58 -9.37 2.03
N ILE A 28 -3.61 -9.76 1.29
CA ILE A 28 -3.72 -9.53 -0.16
C ILE A 28 -4.32 -8.14 -0.38
N PRO A 29 -3.76 -7.29 -1.26
CA PRO A 29 -4.30 -5.95 -1.49
C PRO A 29 -5.71 -6.04 -2.09
N GLU A 30 -6.64 -5.24 -1.56
CA GLU A 30 -8.04 -5.23 -1.99
C GLU A 30 -8.18 -4.89 -3.49
N GLY A 31 -8.89 -5.71 -4.24
CA GLY A 31 -9.03 -5.64 -5.69
C GLY A 31 -8.02 -6.51 -6.45
N SER A 32 -7.08 -7.15 -5.77
CA SER A 32 -6.20 -8.14 -6.41
C SER A 32 -7.01 -9.33 -6.93
N PRO A 33 -6.62 -9.92 -8.07
CA PRO A 33 -7.19 -11.19 -8.55
C PRO A 33 -7.01 -12.37 -7.58
N LEU A 34 -6.10 -12.26 -6.61
CA LEU A 34 -5.86 -13.26 -5.57
C LEU A 34 -6.78 -13.08 -4.36
N GLU A 35 -7.49 -11.95 -4.26
CA GLU A 35 -8.42 -11.68 -3.16
C GLU A 35 -9.65 -12.60 -3.24
N GLY A 36 -10.27 -12.88 -2.10
CA GLY A 36 -11.46 -13.73 -2.01
C GLY A 36 -11.14 -15.13 -1.48
N TYR A 37 -12.19 -15.87 -1.08
CA TYR A 37 -12.02 -17.14 -0.38
C TYR A 37 -11.36 -18.21 -1.25
N ASP A 38 -11.84 -18.38 -2.49
CA ASP A 38 -11.38 -19.42 -3.40
C ASP A 38 -10.03 -19.08 -4.04
N ALA A 39 -9.88 -17.86 -4.57
CA ALA A 39 -8.67 -17.43 -5.26
C ALA A 39 -7.44 -17.47 -4.35
N SER A 40 -7.58 -17.04 -3.09
CA SER A 40 -6.47 -17.05 -2.14
C SER A 40 -6.06 -18.47 -1.73
N ARG A 41 -6.96 -19.46 -1.83
CA ARG A 41 -6.74 -20.86 -1.46
C ARG A 41 -6.33 -21.75 -2.63
N ALA A 42 -6.29 -21.21 -3.84
CA ALA A 42 -5.72 -21.93 -4.97
C ALA A 42 -4.25 -22.31 -4.66
N PRO A 43 -3.80 -23.53 -4.99
CA PRO A 43 -2.42 -23.95 -4.74
C PRO A 43 -1.41 -22.95 -5.34
N GLY A 44 -0.57 -22.38 -4.49
CA GLY A 44 0.45 -21.41 -4.90
C GLY A 44 -0.04 -19.97 -5.14
N ALA A 45 -1.28 -19.64 -4.77
CA ALA A 45 -1.83 -18.28 -4.91
C ALA A 45 -0.91 -17.21 -4.30
N TYR A 46 -0.43 -17.45 -3.08
CA TYR A 46 0.59 -16.62 -2.43
C TYR A 46 1.24 -17.36 -1.26
N PRO A 47 2.53 -17.08 -0.96
CA PRO A 47 3.24 -17.72 0.13
C PRO A 47 2.97 -16.99 1.46
N LEU A 48 1.84 -17.28 2.12
CA LEU A 48 1.41 -16.53 3.31
C LEU A 48 2.47 -16.48 4.43
N ALA A 49 3.23 -17.56 4.67
CA ALA A 49 4.30 -17.56 5.67
C ALA A 49 5.41 -16.54 5.35
N GLU A 50 5.79 -16.41 4.08
CA GLU A 50 6.76 -15.41 3.63
C GLU A 50 6.17 -14.00 3.69
N VAL A 51 4.89 -13.86 3.35
CA VAL A 51 4.17 -12.58 3.46
C VAL A 51 4.10 -12.11 4.90
N LEU A 52 3.83 -12.98 5.87
CA LEU A 52 3.84 -12.65 7.30
C LEU A 52 5.21 -12.15 7.75
N ASP A 53 6.28 -12.78 7.27
CA ASP A 53 7.66 -12.38 7.61
C ASP A 53 8.03 -11.00 7.01
N VAL A 54 7.65 -10.73 5.75
CA VAL A 54 7.88 -9.42 5.10
C VAL A 54 6.99 -8.35 5.71
N ALA A 55 5.72 -8.63 5.98
CA ALA A 55 4.80 -7.72 6.67
C ALA A 55 5.31 -7.40 8.08
N GLY A 56 5.75 -8.42 8.82
CA GLY A 56 6.40 -8.27 10.12
C GLY A 56 7.64 -7.40 10.06
N THR A 57 8.43 -7.52 9.00
CA THR A 57 9.59 -6.64 8.73
C THR A 57 9.15 -5.20 8.47
N ALA A 58 8.14 -4.99 7.60
CA ALA A 58 7.61 -3.67 7.26
C ALA A 58 7.08 -2.91 8.49
N ILE A 59 6.23 -3.53 9.31
CA ILE A 59 5.59 -2.87 10.45
C ILE A 59 6.56 -2.51 11.59
N ARG A 60 7.77 -3.10 11.61
CA ARG A 60 8.83 -2.68 12.55
C ARG A 60 9.38 -1.28 12.24
N ARG A 61 9.25 -0.82 10.99
CA ARG A 61 9.70 0.50 10.50
C ARG A 61 11.16 0.80 10.87
N LYS A 62 12.03 -0.21 10.78
CA LYS A 62 13.46 -0.06 11.05
C LYS A 62 14.21 0.24 9.76
N PRO A 63 14.95 1.36 9.64
CA PRO A 63 15.72 1.66 8.45
C PRO A 63 16.69 0.54 8.04
N GLY A 64 17.27 -0.18 9.01
CA GLY A 64 18.14 -1.33 8.76
C GLY A 64 17.47 -2.52 8.07
N ASP A 65 16.13 -2.59 8.04
CA ASP A 65 15.36 -3.62 7.35
C ASP A 65 15.17 -3.30 5.84
N LEU A 66 15.58 -2.12 5.35
CA LEU A 66 15.35 -1.69 3.97
C LEU A 66 15.88 -2.70 2.92
N GLY A 67 17.05 -3.29 3.15
CA GLY A 67 17.62 -4.29 2.24
C GLY A 67 16.71 -5.52 2.07
N ARG A 68 16.05 -5.97 3.14
CA ARG A 68 15.10 -7.09 3.09
C ARG A 68 13.82 -6.70 2.35
N LEU A 69 13.34 -5.48 2.53
CA LEU A 69 12.17 -4.97 1.81
C LEU A 69 12.46 -4.82 0.31
N VAL A 70 13.65 -4.34 -0.06
CA VAL A 70 14.09 -4.27 -1.47
C VAL A 70 14.20 -5.67 -2.09
N ALA A 71 14.67 -6.66 -1.34
CA ALA A 71 14.66 -8.05 -1.82
C ALA A 71 13.22 -8.55 -2.07
N ALA A 72 12.29 -8.26 -1.16
CA ALA A 72 10.88 -8.62 -1.30
C ALA A 72 10.21 -7.95 -2.52
N MET A 73 10.59 -6.72 -2.88
CA MET A 73 10.14 -6.02 -4.09
C MET A 73 10.50 -6.76 -5.39
N GLY A 74 11.49 -7.67 -5.39
CA GLY A 74 11.86 -8.48 -6.54
C GLY A 74 11.19 -9.85 -6.61
N HIS A 75 10.26 -10.16 -5.69
CA HIS A 75 9.68 -11.49 -5.56
C HIS A 75 8.69 -11.83 -6.71
N PRO A 76 8.60 -13.09 -7.19
CA PRO A 76 7.66 -13.46 -8.27
C PRO A 76 6.18 -13.26 -7.90
N ASN A 77 5.81 -13.44 -6.63
CA ASN A 77 4.45 -13.23 -6.14
C ASN A 77 4.15 -11.75 -5.82
N GLU A 78 3.03 -11.23 -6.31
CA GLU A 78 2.66 -9.82 -6.15
C GLU A 78 2.40 -9.39 -4.70
N VAL A 79 1.92 -10.29 -3.83
CA VAL A 79 1.62 -9.96 -2.43
C VAL A 79 2.92 -9.68 -1.67
N VAL A 80 3.97 -10.46 -1.94
CA VAL A 80 5.30 -10.22 -1.34
C VAL A 80 5.90 -8.91 -1.83
N ARG A 81 5.80 -8.61 -3.14
CA ARG A 81 6.25 -7.33 -3.70
C ARG A 81 5.50 -6.15 -3.10
N TYR A 82 4.18 -6.28 -2.98
CA TYR A 82 3.31 -5.28 -2.37
C TYR A 82 3.77 -4.97 -0.94
N TRP A 83 4.01 -5.98 -0.09
CA TRP A 83 4.48 -5.76 1.27
C TRP A 83 5.90 -5.18 1.33
N GLY A 84 6.78 -5.53 0.39
CA GLY A 84 8.10 -4.90 0.25
C GLY A 84 7.99 -3.40 -0.03
N ALA A 85 7.21 -3.03 -1.04
CA ALA A 85 6.95 -1.64 -1.43
C ALA A 85 6.19 -0.86 -0.34
N LEU A 86 5.18 -1.46 0.28
CA LEU A 86 4.46 -0.88 1.41
C LEU A 86 5.40 -0.66 2.59
N GLY A 87 6.32 -1.57 2.88
CA GLY A 87 7.35 -1.36 3.90
C GLY A 87 8.22 -0.14 3.61
N ALA A 88 8.56 0.13 2.34
CA ALA A 88 9.25 1.36 1.96
C ALA A 88 8.40 2.62 2.22
N THR A 89 7.09 2.59 1.95
CA THR A 89 6.21 3.72 2.34
C THR A 89 6.25 3.99 3.84
N MET A 90 6.33 2.94 4.67
CA MET A 90 6.37 3.05 6.12
C MET A 90 7.71 3.54 6.67
N LEU A 91 8.80 3.33 5.92
CA LEU A 91 10.12 3.86 6.23
C LEU A 91 10.30 5.33 5.83
N ASP A 92 9.39 5.85 5.00
CA ASP A 92 9.37 7.25 4.58
C ASP A 92 10.72 7.67 3.97
N ALA A 93 11.26 8.85 4.31
CA ALA A 93 12.57 9.34 3.86
C ALA A 93 13.72 8.31 3.97
N HIS A 94 13.66 7.36 4.90
CA HIS A 94 14.70 6.32 5.01
C HIS A 94 14.68 5.30 3.85
N ALA A 95 13.63 5.28 3.03
CA ALA A 95 13.54 4.45 1.83
C ALA A 95 14.23 5.07 0.60
N ALA A 96 14.81 6.27 0.70
CA ALA A 96 15.52 6.92 -0.42
C ALA A 96 16.56 6.03 -1.13
N PRO A 97 17.32 5.14 -0.46
CA PRO A 97 18.22 4.21 -1.16
C PRO A 97 17.52 3.23 -2.11
N ALA A 98 16.21 3.01 -1.96
CA ALA A 98 15.40 2.13 -2.80
C ALA A 98 14.76 2.84 -4.02
N THR A 99 15.04 4.13 -4.27
CA THR A 99 14.44 4.91 -5.37
C THR A 99 14.45 4.15 -6.69
N LYS A 100 15.59 3.59 -7.10
CA LYS A 100 15.70 2.90 -8.39
C LYS A 100 14.75 1.70 -8.50
N THR A 101 14.64 0.92 -7.43
CA THR A 101 13.73 -0.24 -7.37
C THR A 101 12.28 0.22 -7.41
N LEU A 102 11.94 1.27 -6.66
CA LEU A 102 10.57 1.81 -6.63
C LEU A 102 10.15 2.41 -7.98
N VAL A 103 11.07 3.09 -8.69
CA VAL A 103 10.83 3.56 -10.07
C VAL A 103 10.53 2.39 -10.98
N ALA A 104 11.35 1.33 -10.94
CA ALA A 104 11.12 0.14 -11.77
C ALA A 104 9.77 -0.53 -11.47
N LEU A 105 9.36 -0.60 -10.20
CA LEU A 105 8.03 -1.11 -9.84
C LEU A 105 6.91 -0.22 -10.40
N LEU A 106 6.99 1.10 -10.24
CA LEU A 106 5.99 2.03 -10.77
C LEU A 106 5.84 1.91 -12.30
N GLU A 107 6.95 1.78 -13.01
CA GLU A 107 6.97 1.74 -14.47
C GLU A 107 6.57 0.39 -15.06
N HIS A 108 6.91 -0.72 -14.39
CA HIS A 108 6.90 -2.04 -15.01
C HIS A 108 6.20 -3.15 -14.22
N ASP A 109 5.79 -2.94 -12.95
CA ASP A 109 5.12 -4.01 -12.22
C ASP A 109 3.75 -4.32 -12.86
N PRO A 110 3.41 -5.60 -13.09
CA PRO A 110 2.11 -5.96 -13.64
C PRO A 110 0.94 -5.67 -12.69
N SER A 111 1.19 -5.61 -11.38
CA SER A 111 0.17 -5.38 -10.36
C SER A 111 -0.04 -3.90 -10.12
N VAL A 112 -1.22 -3.38 -10.42
CA VAL A 112 -1.57 -1.98 -10.15
C VAL A 112 -1.48 -1.64 -8.66
N HIS A 113 -1.72 -2.62 -7.78
CA HIS A 113 -1.59 -2.44 -6.34
C HIS A 113 -0.14 -2.19 -5.90
N VAL A 114 0.81 -2.93 -6.48
CA VAL A 114 2.25 -2.72 -6.25
C VAL A 114 2.67 -1.35 -6.80
N ARG A 115 2.18 -0.96 -7.99
CA ARG A 115 2.47 0.35 -8.58
C ARG A 115 1.96 1.50 -7.71
N ILE A 116 0.77 1.39 -7.12
CA ILE A 116 0.21 2.41 -6.21
C ILE A 116 1.11 2.62 -4.99
N VAL A 117 1.51 1.55 -4.29
CA VAL A 117 2.39 1.69 -3.11
C VAL A 117 3.79 2.16 -3.49
N ALA A 118 4.29 1.78 -4.67
CA ALA A 118 5.56 2.30 -5.19
C ALA A 118 5.49 3.80 -5.49
N ALA A 119 4.40 4.26 -6.13
CA ALA A 119 4.16 5.69 -6.37
C ALA A 119 4.04 6.47 -5.06
N GLU A 120 3.30 5.96 -4.07
CA GLU A 120 3.22 6.58 -2.75
C GLU A 120 4.61 6.70 -2.10
N ALA A 121 5.39 5.62 -2.10
CA ALA A 121 6.73 5.62 -1.52
C ALA A 121 7.62 6.66 -2.21
N LEU A 122 7.64 6.68 -3.55
CA LEU A 122 8.40 7.64 -4.36
C LEU A 122 8.01 9.09 -4.03
N ALA A 123 6.72 9.39 -3.98
CA ALA A 123 6.25 10.73 -3.65
C ALA A 123 6.69 11.17 -2.24
N ARG A 124 6.65 10.26 -1.26
CA ARG A 124 7.08 10.54 0.13
C ARG A 124 8.59 10.78 0.25
N ILE A 125 9.40 10.13 -0.57
CA ILE A 125 10.85 10.39 -0.65
C ILE A 125 11.22 11.53 -1.62
N GLY A 126 10.24 12.32 -2.07
CA GLY A 126 10.45 13.54 -2.86
C GLY A 126 10.44 13.36 -4.39
N HIS A 127 10.21 12.15 -4.90
CA HIS A 127 10.13 11.87 -6.33
C HIS A 127 8.69 12.03 -6.85
N THR A 128 8.16 13.25 -6.80
CA THR A 128 6.74 13.56 -7.10
C THR A 128 6.42 13.69 -8.60
N GLY A 129 7.40 14.03 -9.44
CA GLY A 129 7.19 14.42 -10.83
C GLY A 129 6.42 13.42 -11.70
N ASN A 130 6.62 12.11 -11.47
CA ASN A 130 5.88 11.05 -12.16
C ASN A 130 4.89 10.33 -11.24
N SER A 131 5.20 10.20 -9.95
CA SER A 131 4.39 9.42 -9.01
C SER A 131 3.03 10.06 -8.71
N VAL A 132 3.00 11.38 -8.49
CA VAL A 132 1.77 12.10 -8.16
C VAL A 132 0.81 12.18 -9.36
N PRO A 133 1.25 12.56 -10.58
CA PRO A 133 0.40 12.50 -11.75
C PRO A 133 -0.13 11.09 -12.04
N TRP A 134 0.72 10.06 -11.94
CA TRP A 134 0.30 8.69 -12.17
C TRP A 134 -0.79 8.21 -11.19
N LEU A 135 -0.69 8.60 -9.91
CA LEU A 135 -1.75 8.32 -8.93
C LEU A 135 -3.07 9.04 -9.27
N ALA A 136 -3.01 10.28 -9.77
CA ALA A 136 -4.20 11.03 -10.18
C ALA A 136 -4.85 10.46 -11.46
N ASP A 137 -4.04 10.03 -12.41
CA ASP A 137 -4.51 9.31 -13.61
C ASP A 137 -5.15 7.98 -13.22
N THR A 138 -4.57 7.27 -12.26
CA THR A 138 -5.15 6.02 -11.73
C THR A 138 -6.49 6.28 -11.03
N LEU A 139 -6.59 7.36 -10.24
CA LEU A 139 -7.83 7.78 -9.60
C LEU A 139 -8.92 8.12 -10.61
N THR A 140 -8.61 8.71 -11.76
CA THR A 140 -9.65 9.18 -12.70
C THR A 140 -9.91 8.22 -13.86
N GLY A 141 -8.95 7.35 -14.19
CA GLY A 141 -8.99 6.50 -15.38
C GLY A 141 -9.14 5.00 -15.13
N HIS A 142 -8.89 4.48 -13.91
CA HIS A 142 -8.93 3.03 -13.69
C HIS A 142 -10.37 2.48 -13.59
N GLY A 143 -10.66 1.38 -14.29
CA GLY A 143 -12.02 0.80 -14.34
C GLY A 143 -12.54 0.26 -13.00
N HIS A 144 -11.65 -0.28 -12.15
CA HIS A 144 -12.02 -0.88 -10.86
C HIS A 144 -12.04 0.15 -9.71
N HIS A 145 -13.17 0.29 -9.01
CA HIS A 145 -13.36 1.29 -7.95
C HIS A 145 -12.39 1.14 -6.77
N ARG A 146 -12.06 -0.10 -6.34
CA ARG A 146 -11.09 -0.33 -5.25
C ARG A 146 -9.68 0.20 -5.57
N VAL A 147 -9.27 0.14 -6.84
CA VAL A 147 -7.99 0.70 -7.29
C VAL A 147 -8.03 2.23 -7.23
N ARG A 148 -9.13 2.85 -7.66
CA ARG A 148 -9.33 4.31 -7.52
C ARG A 148 -9.35 4.74 -6.05
N LEU A 149 -9.99 3.97 -5.16
CA LEU A 149 -9.99 4.18 -3.71
C LEU A 149 -8.59 4.14 -3.09
N GLN A 150 -7.74 3.23 -3.56
CA GLN A 150 -6.34 3.15 -3.14
C GLN A 150 -5.54 4.34 -3.66
N ALA A 151 -5.68 4.70 -4.93
CA ALA A 151 -5.00 5.84 -5.53
C ALA A 151 -5.29 7.17 -4.81
N VAL A 152 -6.56 7.45 -4.51
CA VAL A 152 -6.91 8.66 -3.73
C VAL A 152 -6.46 8.59 -2.27
N GLY A 153 -6.35 7.38 -1.71
CA GLY A 153 -5.73 7.15 -0.41
C GLY A 153 -4.24 7.51 -0.40
N ALA A 154 -3.51 7.08 -1.42
CA ALA A 154 -2.10 7.41 -1.60
C ALA A 154 -1.89 8.91 -1.79
N LEU A 155 -2.68 9.58 -2.65
CA LEU A 155 -2.63 11.04 -2.82
C LEU A 155 -2.84 11.80 -1.51
N ARG A 156 -3.78 11.33 -0.67
CA ARG A 156 -4.00 11.89 0.68
C ARG A 156 -2.78 11.68 1.58
N ASN A 157 -2.17 10.49 1.56
CA ASN A 157 -0.99 10.17 2.38
C ASN A 157 0.25 10.98 1.96
N VAL A 158 0.38 11.28 0.66
CA VAL A 158 1.42 12.16 0.11
C VAL A 158 1.26 13.61 0.60
N GLY A 159 0.04 14.03 0.94
CA GLY A 159 -0.22 15.32 1.55
C GLY A 159 0.02 16.49 0.57
N PRO A 160 0.63 17.62 1.00
CA PRO A 160 0.75 18.83 0.18
C PRO A 160 1.41 18.63 -1.19
N ALA A 161 2.27 17.62 -1.34
CA ALA A 161 2.85 17.26 -2.64
C ALA A 161 1.81 16.83 -3.69
N ALA A 162 0.59 16.46 -3.28
CA ALA A 162 -0.54 16.15 -4.16
C ALA A 162 -1.38 17.38 -4.56
N LEU A 163 -1.09 18.59 -4.06
CA LEU A 163 -1.80 19.82 -4.45
C LEU A 163 -1.83 20.06 -5.98
N PRO A 164 -0.77 19.80 -6.76
CA PRO A 164 -0.81 20.01 -8.21
C PRO A 164 -1.89 19.21 -8.94
N VAL A 165 -2.37 18.10 -8.35
CA VAL A 165 -3.42 17.24 -8.92
C VAL A 165 -4.77 17.39 -8.21
N LEU A 166 -4.92 18.40 -7.36
CA LEU A 166 -6.19 18.70 -6.68
C LEU A 166 -7.40 18.77 -7.64
N PRO A 167 -7.31 19.38 -8.84
CA PRO A 167 -8.44 19.40 -9.77
C PRO A 167 -8.96 18.00 -10.16
N LEU A 168 -8.08 17.01 -10.29
CA LEU A 168 -8.46 15.62 -10.59
C LEU A 168 -9.09 14.92 -9.39
N VAL A 169 -8.63 15.24 -8.17
CA VAL A 169 -9.26 14.77 -6.93
C VAL A 169 -10.66 15.35 -6.78
N GLU A 170 -10.85 16.64 -7.06
CA GLU A 170 -12.16 17.31 -7.04
C GLU A 170 -13.10 16.76 -8.13
N GLN A 171 -12.57 16.45 -9.33
CA GLN A 171 -13.31 15.77 -10.37
C GLN A 171 -13.82 14.41 -9.90
N ALA A 172 -12.97 13.59 -9.28
CA ALA A 172 -13.38 12.29 -8.72
C ALA A 172 -14.44 12.46 -7.62
N ALA A 173 -14.28 13.45 -6.73
CA ALA A 173 -15.26 13.76 -5.69
C ALA A 173 -16.66 14.07 -6.27
N ALA A 174 -16.70 14.81 -7.38
CA ALA A 174 -17.95 15.24 -8.00
C ALA A 174 -18.58 14.18 -8.91
N ARG A 175 -17.77 13.35 -9.58
CA ARG A 175 -18.22 12.58 -10.76
C ARG A 175 -17.87 11.10 -10.76
N ASP A 176 -17.11 10.59 -9.79
CA ASP A 176 -16.80 9.16 -9.78
C ASP A 176 -18.10 8.33 -9.69
N GLY A 177 -18.18 7.23 -10.43
CA GLY A 177 -19.36 6.35 -10.42
C GLY A 177 -19.59 5.67 -9.07
N ASP A 178 -18.53 5.46 -8.28
CA ASP A 178 -18.57 4.79 -6.99
C ASP A 178 -18.72 5.79 -5.83
N GLY A 179 -19.66 5.51 -4.92
CA GLY A 179 -19.95 6.40 -3.79
C GLY A 179 -18.83 6.50 -2.75
N GLN A 180 -18.07 5.42 -2.54
CA GLN A 180 -16.94 5.43 -1.61
C GLN A 180 -15.78 6.23 -2.21
N VAL A 181 -15.52 6.09 -3.51
CA VAL A 181 -14.50 6.91 -4.19
C VAL A 181 -14.87 8.39 -4.10
N ARG A 182 -16.12 8.77 -4.39
CA ARG A 182 -16.57 10.17 -4.25
C ARG A 182 -16.35 10.71 -2.85
N ALA A 183 -16.79 9.97 -1.82
CA ALA A 183 -16.67 10.39 -0.42
C ALA A 183 -15.19 10.55 0.00
N LYS A 184 -14.35 9.58 -0.36
CA LYS A 184 -12.92 9.62 -0.03
C LYS A 184 -12.20 10.73 -0.78
N ALA A 185 -12.52 10.97 -2.05
CA ALA A 185 -11.96 12.07 -2.83
C ALA A 185 -12.39 13.44 -2.30
N ALA A 186 -13.65 13.61 -1.89
CA ALA A 186 -14.13 14.83 -1.26
C ALA A 186 -13.35 15.13 0.04
N HIS A 187 -13.17 14.10 0.88
CA HIS A 187 -12.37 14.22 2.09
C HIS A 187 -10.90 14.56 1.78
N THR A 188 -10.28 13.88 0.81
CA THR A 188 -8.91 14.18 0.40
C THR A 188 -8.76 15.61 -0.12
N ALA A 189 -9.70 16.11 -0.93
CA ALA A 189 -9.66 17.49 -1.41
C ALA A 189 -9.72 18.50 -0.26
N ALA A 190 -10.63 18.30 0.71
CA ALA A 190 -10.73 19.15 1.91
C ALA A 190 -9.42 19.13 2.73
N VAL A 191 -8.83 17.94 2.94
CA VAL A 191 -7.54 17.80 3.64
C VAL A 191 -6.42 18.55 2.92
N LEU A 192 -6.33 18.43 1.59
CA LEU A 192 -5.31 19.12 0.80
C LEU A 192 -5.46 20.64 0.83
N ARG A 193 -6.70 21.16 0.89
CA ARG A 193 -6.98 22.60 1.06
C ARG A 193 -6.73 23.10 2.49
N GLY A 194 -6.42 22.21 3.44
CA GLY A 194 -6.26 22.55 4.85
C GLY A 194 -7.58 22.81 5.58
N GLU A 195 -8.71 22.40 5.01
CA GLU A 195 -10.07 22.66 5.50
C GLU A 195 -10.56 21.64 6.53
N GLN A 196 -9.65 21.04 7.34
CA GLN A 196 -9.96 19.84 8.14
C GLN A 196 -11.41 19.80 8.67
N PRO A 197 -12.25 18.84 8.24
CA PRO A 197 -13.49 18.58 8.95
C PRO A 197 -13.11 18.06 10.34
N ASP A 198 -13.53 18.81 11.36
CA ASP A 198 -13.37 18.50 12.78
C ASP A 198 -13.80 17.04 13.02
N ILE A 199 -12.85 16.14 13.27
CA ILE A 199 -13.16 14.79 13.75
C ILE A 199 -13.33 14.93 15.25
N ARG A 200 -14.53 15.36 15.67
CA ARG A 200 -15.02 15.16 17.04
C ARG A 200 -15.84 13.89 17.11
#